data_AF-A0A5Y3XHJ7-F1
#
_entry.id   AF-A0A5Y3XHJ7-F1
#
_cell.length_a   1.000
_cell.length_b   1.000
_cell.length_c   1.000
_cell.angle_alpha   90.00
_cell.angle_beta   90.00
_cell.angle_gamma   90.00
#
_symmetry.space_group_name_H-M   'P 1'
#
loop_
_entity.id
_entity.type
_entity.pdbx_description
1 polymer ?
#
loop_
_entity_poly.entity_id
_entity_poly.type
_entity_poly.pdbx_seq_one_letter_code
_entity_poly.pdbx_strand_id
1 'polypeptide(L)'
;SPGSSGNNPAEVTETVGSVQDNSAGNTGVPVVNEATLQNKPVISAPIIETHISEARYDTGTILTRTVNDIGSSMIHKSNVVEDPDVFTVRMKDDEVIVDVKPLNTGDPEDYRVLASKNLNILRDKSGEAIGFYGIVETYTNQTDLRTLTGKDRYGRMDYIVAMNGEEKKLPSVTADYNGKLYYDQDRAPAKEADISLRYEERQISGTIIDKDRPFFSLEIDTRKSHEVDEDGSFMAALVGMNDRTDQTMHGYIEGGFYGKDGEIVAGSVRSKADNSWGGVFGGEKQE
;
A
#
# COMPACT_ATOMS: atom_id res chain seq x y z
N SER A 1 -42.73 -38.77 -31.52
CA SER A 1 -43.58 -37.89 -32.35
C SER A 1 -44.69 -37.30 -31.52
N PRO A 2 -45.14 -36.07 -31.81
CA PRO A 2 -44.62 -35.10 -32.79
C PRO A 2 -43.98 -33.89 -32.05
N GLY A 3 -43.11 -33.06 -32.60
CA GLY A 3 -42.54 -32.84 -33.94
C GLY A 3 -41.79 -31.51 -33.82
N SER A 4 -40.48 -31.47 -34.12
CA SER A 4 -39.89 -30.91 -35.36
C SER A 4 -40.15 -29.40 -35.51
N SER A 5 -39.15 -28.52 -35.52
CA SER A 5 -38.21 -28.28 -36.64
C SER A 5 -37.04 -27.45 -36.09
N GLY A 6 -35.75 -27.70 -36.34
CA GLY A 6 -35.12 -28.12 -37.58
C GLY A 6 -34.78 -26.89 -38.42
N ASN A 7 -33.49 -26.51 -38.50
CA ASN A 7 -32.73 -26.19 -39.72
C ASN A 7 -31.57 -25.19 -39.48
N ASN A 8 -30.35 -25.72 -39.37
CA ASN A 8 -29.23 -25.29 -40.23
C ASN A 8 -29.35 -26.15 -41.52
N PRO A 9 -28.89 -25.73 -42.73
CA PRO A 9 -27.51 -25.26 -42.98
C PRO A 9 -27.36 -24.26 -44.14
N ALA A 10 -26.15 -23.73 -44.37
CA ALA A 10 -25.54 -23.65 -45.71
C ALA A 10 -24.13 -23.05 -45.65
N GLU A 11 -23.17 -23.89 -45.97
CA GLU A 11 -21.86 -23.60 -46.52
C GLU A 11 -22.01 -23.00 -47.93
N VAL A 12 -21.26 -21.95 -48.26
CA VAL A 12 -20.93 -21.57 -49.65
C VAL A 12 -19.48 -21.12 -49.72
N THR A 13 -18.76 -21.85 -50.56
CA THR A 13 -17.37 -21.73 -51.01
C THR A 13 -17.25 -20.77 -52.21
N GLU A 14 -16.00 -20.44 -52.54
CA GLU A 14 -15.44 -19.87 -53.79
C GLU A 14 -15.02 -18.38 -53.73
N THR A 15 -13.73 -18.02 -53.69
CA THR A 15 -12.58 -18.11 -54.63
C THR A 15 -12.48 -17.03 -55.72
N VAL A 16 -11.25 -16.52 -55.82
CA VAL A 16 -10.53 -15.88 -56.95
C VAL A 16 -10.76 -14.38 -57.20
N GLY A 17 -9.63 -13.66 -57.21
CA GLY A 17 -9.49 -12.30 -57.74
C GLY A 17 -8.07 -11.75 -57.63
N SER A 18 -7.09 -12.44 -58.20
CA SER A 18 -5.78 -11.89 -58.52
C SER A 18 -5.88 -10.93 -59.72
N VAL A 19 -5.33 -9.72 -59.63
CA VAL A 19 -4.77 -9.01 -60.79
C VAL A 19 -3.47 -8.31 -60.35
N GLN A 20 -2.44 -8.65 -61.12
CA GLN A 20 -1.05 -8.23 -61.07
C GLN A 20 -0.83 -7.01 -61.98
N ASP A 21 0.41 -6.49 -61.93
CA ASP A 21 1.11 -5.73 -62.98
C ASP A 21 0.83 -4.21 -63.09
N ASN A 22 1.81 -3.30 -63.23
CA ASN A 22 3.19 -3.47 -63.70
C ASN A 22 4.07 -2.21 -63.45
N SER A 23 5.38 -2.45 -63.22
CA SER A 23 6.56 -1.76 -63.81
C SER A 23 6.87 -0.30 -63.41
N ALA A 24 8.09 0.22 -63.26
CA ALA A 24 9.50 -0.19 -63.44
C ALA A 24 10.32 0.70 -62.47
N GLY A 25 11.41 0.28 -61.83
CA GLY A 25 12.71 0.02 -62.43
C GLY A 25 13.67 1.20 -62.23
N ASN A 26 14.63 1.09 -61.31
CA ASN A 26 16.00 1.53 -61.62
C ASN A 26 17.05 0.89 -60.68
N THR A 27 17.89 0.08 -61.31
CA THR A 27 19.17 -0.48 -60.89
C THR A 27 20.22 0.59 -60.61
N GLY A 28 21.10 0.35 -59.64
CA GLY A 28 22.38 1.07 -59.54
C GLY A 28 23.10 0.93 -58.20
N VAL A 29 23.82 -0.16 -58.00
CA VAL A 29 25.00 -0.18 -57.11
C VAL A 29 26.21 0.11 -57.99
N PRO A 30 27.08 1.05 -57.60
CA PRO A 30 28.47 0.64 -57.39
C PRO A 30 29.19 1.34 -56.22
N VAL A 31 30.05 0.53 -55.58
CA VAL A 31 31.43 0.84 -55.16
C VAL A 31 31.64 1.59 -53.84
N VAL A 32 32.26 0.83 -52.93
CA VAL A 32 33.00 1.23 -51.73
C VAL A 32 34.17 2.14 -52.11
N ASN A 33 34.32 3.26 -51.41
CA ASN A 33 35.61 3.92 -51.23
C ASN A 33 35.78 4.27 -49.75
N GLU A 34 36.82 3.69 -49.14
CA GLU A 34 37.31 4.01 -47.81
C GLU A 34 37.94 5.41 -47.74
N ALA A 35 38.08 5.88 -46.49
CA ALA A 35 38.88 7.00 -46.01
C ALA A 35 38.22 8.39 -45.99
N THR A 36 37.59 8.73 -44.86
CA THR A 36 38.24 9.57 -43.82
C THR A 36 37.33 9.71 -42.60
N LEU A 37 37.73 9.04 -41.51
CA LEU A 37 37.21 9.25 -40.15
C LEU A 37 37.68 10.62 -39.65
N GLN A 38 36.74 11.54 -39.40
CA GLN A 38 36.93 12.62 -38.44
C GLN A 38 35.86 12.50 -37.33
N ASN A 39 36.27 11.84 -36.25
CA ASN A 39 35.61 11.87 -34.96
C ASN A 39 35.51 13.32 -34.46
N LYS A 40 34.31 13.90 -34.50
CA LYS A 40 33.93 14.97 -33.58
C LYS A 40 33.13 14.33 -32.45
N PRO A 41 33.52 14.49 -31.17
CA PRO A 41 32.70 14.00 -30.08
C PRO A 41 31.42 14.83 -30.05
N VAL A 42 30.28 14.17 -30.24
CA VAL A 42 28.98 14.74 -29.87
C VAL A 42 28.99 14.81 -28.36
N ILE A 43 29.21 16.02 -27.83
CA ILE A 43 29.00 16.31 -26.42
C ILE A 43 27.49 16.26 -26.23
N SER A 44 26.98 15.09 -25.86
CA SER A 44 25.63 14.98 -25.32
C SER A 44 25.60 15.85 -24.06
N ALA A 45 24.88 16.97 -24.14
CA ALA A 45 24.54 17.72 -22.94
C ALA A 45 23.92 16.74 -21.93
N PRO A 46 24.25 16.86 -20.63
CA PRO A 46 23.56 16.04 -19.64
C PRO A 46 22.07 16.33 -19.80
N ILE A 47 21.30 15.28 -20.02
CA ILE A 47 19.86 15.32 -19.78
C ILE A 47 19.79 15.63 -18.29
N ILE A 48 19.52 16.88 -17.96
CA ILE A 48 19.08 17.24 -16.63
C ILE A 48 17.74 16.54 -16.54
N GLU A 49 17.73 15.34 -15.96
CA GLU A 49 16.53 14.76 -15.41
C GLU A 49 15.96 15.84 -14.49
N THR A 50 14.88 16.44 -14.97
CA THR A 50 14.06 17.34 -14.19
C THR A 50 13.77 16.62 -12.88
N HIS A 51 14.31 17.19 -11.81
CA HIS A 51 14.09 16.83 -10.42
C HIS A 51 12.66 16.29 -10.28
N ILE A 52 12.58 15.00 -9.96
CA ILE A 52 11.34 14.27 -9.68
C ILE A 52 10.58 15.11 -8.66
N SER A 53 9.33 15.45 -8.95
CA SER A 53 8.45 16.09 -7.97
C SER A 53 8.53 15.29 -6.69
N GLU A 54 8.68 15.93 -5.52
CA GLU A 54 8.66 15.24 -4.23
C GLU A 54 7.54 14.20 -4.23
N ALA A 55 7.90 12.92 -4.02
CA ALA A 55 6.95 11.81 -4.10
C ALA A 55 5.72 12.12 -3.22
N ARG A 56 4.53 12.02 -3.81
CA ARG A 56 3.29 12.24 -3.08
C ARG A 56 2.82 10.92 -2.50
N TYR A 57 2.72 10.86 -1.18
CA TYR A 57 2.21 9.70 -0.46
C TYR A 57 0.70 9.88 -0.22
N ASP A 58 -0.05 9.91 -1.32
CA ASP A 58 -1.48 10.22 -1.38
C ASP A 58 -2.37 9.00 -1.09
N THR A 59 -1.81 7.80 -1.17
CA THR A 59 -2.47 6.56 -0.74
C THR A 59 -2.02 6.17 0.66
N GLY A 60 -2.97 5.92 1.58
CA GLY A 60 -2.58 5.48 2.91
C GLY A 60 -3.74 5.31 3.88
N THR A 61 -3.41 4.94 5.10
CA THR A 61 -4.38 4.78 6.17
C THR A 61 -3.75 5.22 7.49
N ILE A 62 -4.52 5.98 8.27
CA ILE A 62 -4.20 6.29 9.67
C ILE A 62 -5.25 5.63 10.55
N LEU A 63 -4.78 4.85 11.52
CA LEU A 63 -5.57 4.26 12.58
C LEU A 63 -5.23 4.96 13.89
N THR A 64 -6.14 5.79 14.39
CA THR A 64 -5.90 6.65 15.55
C THR A 64 -6.47 6.07 16.82
N ARG A 65 -5.65 5.99 17.86
CA ARG A 65 -6.05 5.64 19.24
C ARG A 65 -5.77 6.80 20.18
N THR A 66 -6.71 7.14 21.06
CA THR A 66 -6.53 8.15 22.11
C THR A 66 -6.64 7.52 23.50
N VAL A 67 -5.70 7.83 24.39
CA VAL A 67 -5.62 7.41 25.79
C VAL A 67 -5.79 8.63 26.67
N ASN A 68 -6.76 8.64 27.58
CA ASN A 68 -6.90 9.68 28.60
C ASN A 68 -7.17 9.06 29.99
N ASP A 69 -7.22 9.89 31.02
CA ASP A 69 -7.37 9.44 32.42
C ASP A 69 -8.71 8.72 32.71
N ILE A 70 -9.70 8.91 31.83
CA ILE A 70 -11.05 8.34 31.95
C ILE A 70 -11.27 7.13 31.02
N GLY A 71 -10.29 6.77 30.20
CA GLY A 71 -10.35 5.59 29.35
C GLY A 71 -9.53 5.68 28.06
N SER A 72 -9.80 4.73 27.17
CA SER A 72 -9.22 4.67 25.83
C SER A 72 -10.36 4.77 24.84
N SER A 73 -10.30 5.71 23.90
CA SER A 73 -11.22 5.73 22.78
C SER A 73 -10.68 4.91 21.59
N MET A 74 -11.64 4.26 20.92
CA MET A 74 -11.59 3.41 19.74
C MET A 74 -10.53 3.78 18.68
N ILE A 75 -10.01 2.78 17.96
CA ILE A 75 -9.20 2.97 16.75
C ILE A 75 -10.08 3.58 15.65
N HIS A 76 -9.82 4.82 15.24
CA HIS A 76 -10.51 5.49 14.14
C HIS A 76 -9.71 5.36 12.84
N LYS A 77 -10.36 4.97 11.73
CA LYS A 77 -9.71 4.87 10.40
C LYS A 77 -9.95 6.13 9.58
N SER A 78 -8.85 6.76 9.13
CA SER A 78 -8.84 7.70 8.00
C SER A 78 -8.13 7.06 6.82
N ASN A 79 -8.73 7.12 5.62
CA ASN A 79 -8.13 6.61 4.37
C ASN A 79 -7.22 7.63 3.67
N VAL A 80 -7.01 8.79 4.29
CA VAL A 80 -6.17 9.86 3.74
C VAL A 80 -5.14 10.22 4.80
N VAL A 81 -3.86 10.13 4.42
CA VAL A 81 -2.71 10.53 5.26
C VAL A 81 -2.42 12.02 5.10
N GLU A 82 -3.04 12.70 4.13
CA GLU A 82 -2.92 14.14 3.97
C GLU A 82 -3.59 14.88 5.15
N ASP A 83 -2.73 15.51 5.95
CA ASP A 83 -3.05 16.47 7.00
C ASP A 83 -3.77 15.94 8.26
N PRO A 84 -3.15 15.03 9.04
CA PRO A 84 -3.64 14.66 10.36
C PRO A 84 -3.82 15.90 11.24
N ASP A 85 -4.86 15.93 12.08
CA ASP A 85 -5.21 17.04 12.95
C ASP A 85 -4.13 17.39 14.01
N VAL A 86 -3.22 16.46 14.30
CA VAL A 86 -2.24 16.55 15.40
C VAL A 86 -0.80 16.78 14.90
N PHE A 87 -0.45 16.31 13.71
CA PHE A 87 0.88 16.44 13.11
C PHE A 87 0.78 16.38 11.59
N THR A 88 1.82 16.81 10.90
CA THR A 88 2.03 16.51 9.48
C THR A 88 3.14 15.48 9.34
N VAL A 89 2.98 14.53 8.41
CA VAL A 89 4.03 13.57 8.05
C VAL A 89 4.45 13.82 6.62
N ARG A 90 5.75 13.79 6.37
CA ARG A 90 6.32 13.95 5.04
C ARG A 90 7.64 13.19 4.92
N MET A 91 7.94 12.70 3.72
CA MET A 91 9.27 12.20 3.39
C MET A 91 10.12 13.37 2.92
N LYS A 92 11.35 13.49 3.41
CA LYS A 92 12.33 14.43 2.88
C LYS A 92 13.72 13.83 3.05
N ASP A 93 14.53 13.87 1.99
CA ASP A 93 15.92 13.41 2.02
C ASP A 93 16.06 11.98 2.61
N ASP A 94 15.19 11.06 2.18
CA ASP A 94 15.12 9.67 2.69
C ASP A 94 14.80 9.51 4.18
N GLU A 95 14.28 10.55 4.84
CA GLU A 95 13.78 10.50 6.21
C GLU A 95 12.27 10.80 6.28
N VAL A 96 11.57 10.07 7.15
CA VAL A 96 10.19 10.44 7.54
C VAL A 96 10.22 11.50 8.64
N ILE A 97 9.82 12.71 8.27
CA ILE A 97 9.69 13.86 9.18
C ILE A 97 8.27 13.91 9.72
N VAL A 98 8.15 14.05 11.04
CA VAL A 98 6.87 14.23 11.75
C VAL A 98 6.92 15.57 12.47
N ASP A 99 6.20 16.54 11.92
CA ASP A 99 6.13 17.90 12.46
C ASP A 99 4.81 18.06 13.23
N VAL A 100 4.88 18.29 14.54
CA VAL A 100 3.69 18.43 15.39
C VAL A 100 3.01 19.77 15.13
N LYS A 101 1.69 19.75 14.96
CA LYS A 101 0.90 20.97 14.80
C LYS A 101 0.76 21.68 16.15
N PRO A 102 1.11 22.98 16.24
CA PRO A 102 0.97 23.73 17.48
C PRO A 102 -0.49 23.86 17.90
N LEU A 103 -0.71 24.00 19.21
CA LEU A 103 -2.02 24.31 19.76
C LEU A 103 -2.27 25.82 19.65
N ASN A 104 -3.45 26.19 19.15
CA ASN A 104 -3.87 27.59 19.01
C ASN A 104 -5.04 27.92 19.95
N THR A 105 -4.90 27.55 21.22
CA THR A 105 -5.93 27.77 22.26
C THR A 105 -5.84 29.15 22.91
N GLY A 106 -4.69 29.83 22.77
CA GLY A 106 -4.41 31.13 23.41
C GLY A 106 -3.85 31.01 24.84
N ASP A 107 -3.73 29.80 25.38
CA ASP A 107 -3.11 29.54 26.68
C ASP A 107 -1.62 29.17 26.47
N PRO A 108 -0.66 29.91 27.03
CA PRO A 108 0.77 29.65 26.83
C PRO A 108 1.25 28.33 27.49
N GLU A 109 0.49 27.77 28.42
CA GLU A 109 0.80 26.48 29.08
C GLU A 109 0.28 25.27 28.28
N ASP A 110 -0.44 25.51 27.18
CA ASP A 110 -0.87 24.45 26.29
C ASP A 110 0.27 23.96 25.42
N TYR A 111 0.44 22.65 25.38
CA TYR A 111 1.46 22.05 24.56
C TYR A 111 1.01 20.73 23.93
N ARG A 112 1.62 20.47 22.78
CA ARG A 112 1.61 19.18 22.13
C ARG A 112 3.03 18.84 21.73
N VAL A 113 3.43 17.61 22.00
CA VAL A 113 4.79 17.14 21.73
C VAL A 113 4.75 15.77 21.07
N LEU A 114 5.75 15.53 20.22
CA LEU A 114 6.05 14.21 19.69
C LEU A 114 6.69 13.40 20.82
N ALA A 115 6.00 12.35 21.28
CA ALA A 115 6.50 11.48 22.33
C ALA A 115 7.42 10.40 21.75
N SER A 116 7.02 9.77 20.64
CA SER A 116 7.82 8.80 19.93
C SER A 116 7.43 8.71 18.45
N LYS A 117 8.38 8.30 17.60
CA LYS A 117 8.12 7.88 16.21
C LYS A 117 8.86 6.56 15.95
N ASN A 118 8.16 5.58 15.40
CA ASN A 118 8.72 4.33 14.89
C ASN A 118 8.13 4.08 13.50
N LEU A 119 8.78 4.61 12.47
CA LEU A 119 8.33 4.55 11.09
C LEU A 119 9.40 3.84 10.25
N ASN A 120 8.99 2.79 9.56
CA ASN A 120 9.81 2.01 8.66
C ASN A 120 9.58 2.49 7.24
N ILE A 121 10.66 2.82 6.53
CA ILE A 121 10.60 3.23 5.12
C ILE A 121 10.56 1.97 4.27
N LEU A 122 9.62 1.94 3.32
CA LEU A 122 9.48 0.89 2.32
C LEU A 122 10.20 1.33 1.05
N ARG A 123 11.07 0.46 0.52
CA ARG A 123 11.93 0.77 -0.61
C ARG A 123 11.69 -0.18 -1.76
N ASP A 124 11.74 0.35 -2.98
CA ASP A 124 11.70 -0.49 -4.19
C ASP A 124 13.03 -1.24 -4.37
N LYS A 125 13.12 -2.12 -5.38
CA LYS A 125 14.36 -2.87 -5.67
C LYS A 125 15.57 -1.99 -6.00
N SER A 126 15.35 -0.74 -6.43
CA SER A 126 16.43 0.22 -6.71
C SER A 126 16.92 0.94 -5.46
N GLY A 127 16.22 0.77 -4.33
CA GLY A 127 16.49 1.41 -3.05
C GLY A 127 15.74 2.73 -2.86
N GLU A 128 14.86 3.11 -3.79
CA GLU A 128 14.07 4.35 -3.73
C GLU A 128 12.94 4.22 -2.70
N ALA A 129 12.73 5.24 -1.87
CA ALA A 129 11.68 5.25 -0.86
C ALA A 129 10.29 5.46 -1.49
N ILE A 130 9.50 4.38 -1.56
CA ILE A 130 8.16 4.38 -2.17
C ILE A 130 7.03 4.41 -1.14
N GLY A 131 7.35 4.38 0.15
CA GLY A 131 6.37 4.56 1.22
C GLY A 131 6.95 4.39 2.61
N PHE A 132 6.08 4.35 3.61
CA PHE A 132 6.42 4.08 4.99
C PHE A 132 5.24 3.54 5.78
N TYR A 133 5.53 2.85 6.88
CA TYR A 133 4.52 2.40 7.83
C TYR A 133 5.06 2.34 9.26
N GLY A 134 4.18 2.40 10.25
CA GLY A 134 4.54 2.24 11.65
C GLY A 134 3.67 3.06 12.60
N ILE A 135 4.28 3.60 13.65
CA ILE A 135 3.60 4.23 14.78
C ILE A 135 4.13 5.64 15.03
N VAL A 136 3.24 6.59 15.27
CA VAL A 136 3.54 7.92 15.82
C VAL A 136 2.79 8.11 17.12
N GLU A 137 3.49 8.56 18.16
CA GLU A 137 2.90 8.86 19.46
C GLU A 137 3.06 10.34 19.79
N THR A 138 1.98 10.97 20.22
CA THR A 138 1.96 12.36 20.67
C THR A 138 1.31 12.47 22.04
N TYR A 139 1.76 13.47 22.80
CA TYR A 139 1.13 13.84 24.05
C TYR A 139 0.56 15.25 23.92
N THR A 140 -0.69 15.42 24.33
CA THR A 140 -1.38 16.72 24.33
C THR A 140 -1.82 17.06 25.75
N ASN A 141 -1.51 18.29 26.16
CA ASN A 141 -2.08 18.97 27.32
C ASN A 141 -2.65 20.30 26.83
N GLN A 142 -3.97 20.41 26.79
CA GLN A 142 -4.66 21.57 26.22
C GLN A 142 -5.78 22.06 27.14
N THR A 143 -6.05 23.36 27.15
CA THR A 143 -7.22 23.94 27.82
C THR A 143 -8.49 23.45 27.13
N ASP A 144 -9.47 23.04 27.93
CA ASP A 144 -10.79 22.67 27.42
C ASP A 144 -11.45 23.91 26.78
N LEU A 145 -11.60 23.89 25.47
CA LEU A 145 -12.17 24.99 24.70
C LEU A 145 -13.67 25.22 24.96
N ARG A 146 -14.38 24.24 25.53
CA ARG A 146 -15.82 24.35 25.83
C ARG A 146 -16.06 25.10 27.13
N THR A 147 -15.26 24.81 28.16
CA THR A 147 -15.42 25.39 29.48
C THR A 147 -14.45 26.54 29.74
N LEU A 148 -13.40 26.67 28.92
CA LEU A 148 -12.28 27.62 29.08
C LEU A 148 -11.62 27.51 30.46
N THR A 149 -11.79 26.36 31.13
CA THR A 149 -11.28 26.06 32.47
C THR A 149 -10.88 24.60 32.53
N GLY A 150 -9.79 24.28 33.23
CA GLY A 150 -9.27 22.91 33.28
C GLY A 150 -8.42 22.54 32.05
N LYS A 151 -7.77 21.38 32.12
CA LYS A 151 -6.87 20.87 31.09
C LYS A 151 -7.28 19.46 30.69
N ASP A 152 -7.40 19.22 29.39
CA ASP A 152 -7.48 17.90 28.80
C ASP A 152 -6.07 17.35 28.60
N ARG A 153 -5.79 16.20 29.20
CA ARG A 153 -4.53 15.48 29.07
C ARG A 153 -4.77 14.14 28.44
N TYR A 154 -4.10 13.89 27.32
CA TYR A 154 -4.23 12.62 26.62
C TYR A 154 -3.00 12.29 25.79
N GLY A 155 -2.68 11.01 25.77
CA GLY A 155 -1.78 10.42 24.78
C GLY A 155 -2.57 10.03 23.54
N ARG A 156 -1.95 10.16 22.38
CA ARG A 156 -2.50 9.71 21.11
C ARG A 156 -1.45 8.89 20.38
N MET A 157 -1.88 7.78 19.83
CA MET A 157 -1.03 6.90 19.04
C MET A 157 -1.71 6.61 17.70
N ASP A 158 -1.00 6.89 16.63
CA ASP A 158 -1.45 6.73 15.26
C ASP A 158 -0.62 5.63 14.58
N TYR A 159 -1.30 4.61 14.08
CA TYR A 159 -0.69 3.62 13.19
C TYR A 159 -0.87 4.11 11.76
N ILE A 160 0.23 4.33 11.06
CA ILE A 160 0.26 5.00 9.77
C ILE A 160 0.83 4.03 8.73
N VAL A 161 0.20 3.97 7.57
CA VAL A 161 0.79 3.43 6.34
C VAL A 161 0.54 4.43 5.23
N ALA A 162 1.56 4.76 4.46
CA ALA A 162 1.44 5.68 3.34
C ALA A 162 2.39 5.25 2.22
N MET A 163 1.88 5.23 0.98
CA MET A 163 2.60 4.77 -0.20
C MET A 163 2.45 5.81 -1.31
N ASN A 164 3.46 5.90 -2.17
CA ASN A 164 3.33 6.63 -3.43
C ASN A 164 2.29 5.91 -4.29
N GLY A 165 1.14 6.54 -4.54
CA GLY A 165 0.05 5.94 -5.30
C GLY A 165 0.43 5.61 -6.74
N GLU A 166 1.40 6.34 -7.32
CA GLU A 166 1.91 6.09 -8.68
C GLU A 166 2.70 4.78 -8.78
N GLU A 167 3.22 4.29 -7.65
CA GLU A 167 3.96 3.03 -7.56
C GLU A 167 3.05 1.81 -7.36
N LYS A 168 1.72 2.00 -7.26
CA LYS A 168 0.78 0.89 -7.05
C LYS A 168 0.75 -0.03 -8.27
N LYS A 169 0.94 -1.33 -8.04
CA LYS A 169 1.21 -2.29 -9.10
C LYS A 169 0.72 -3.69 -8.78
N LEU A 170 -0.11 -4.26 -9.66
CA LEU A 170 -0.43 -5.69 -9.63
C LEU A 170 0.84 -6.53 -9.93
N PRO A 171 1.20 -7.52 -9.07
CA PRO A 171 2.33 -8.39 -9.35
C PRO A 171 2.08 -9.26 -10.59
N SER A 172 3.10 -9.39 -11.45
CA SER A 172 3.00 -10.14 -12.72
C SER A 172 3.18 -11.65 -12.56
N VAL A 173 3.73 -12.09 -11.43
CA VAL A 173 4.06 -13.48 -11.12
C VAL A 173 3.70 -13.81 -9.68
N THR A 174 3.53 -15.10 -9.39
CA THR A 174 3.41 -15.61 -8.02
C THR A 174 4.56 -15.09 -7.15
N ALA A 175 4.24 -14.66 -5.95
CA ALA A 175 5.20 -14.04 -5.04
C ALA A 175 4.79 -14.24 -3.58
N ASP A 176 5.76 -14.58 -2.74
CA ASP A 176 5.61 -14.59 -1.29
C ASP A 176 6.22 -13.29 -0.73
N TYR A 177 5.61 -12.75 0.32
CA TYR A 177 5.99 -11.51 0.98
C TYR A 177 6.09 -11.73 2.47
N ASN A 178 7.16 -11.22 3.10
CA ASN A 178 7.32 -11.23 4.55
C ASN A 178 7.48 -9.81 5.07
N GLY A 179 6.91 -9.54 6.22
CA GLY A 179 6.93 -8.20 6.79
C GLY A 179 6.56 -8.16 8.26
N LYS A 180 6.29 -6.95 8.74
CA LYS A 180 5.85 -6.70 10.11
C LYS A 180 4.50 -6.00 10.13
N LEU A 181 3.70 -6.35 11.13
CA LEU A 181 2.47 -5.68 11.50
C LEU A 181 2.69 -4.97 12.84
N TYR A 182 2.43 -3.66 12.89
CA TYR A 182 2.30 -2.92 14.14
C TYR A 182 0.83 -2.75 14.47
N TYR A 183 0.42 -3.16 15.67
CA TYR A 183 -1.01 -3.18 16.03
C TYR A 183 -1.30 -2.81 17.49
N ASP A 184 -2.56 -2.46 17.75
CA ASP A 184 -3.16 -2.42 19.10
C ASP A 184 -4.15 -3.57 19.18
N GLN A 185 -4.24 -4.20 20.34
CA GLN A 185 -5.31 -5.13 20.68
C GLN A 185 -5.64 -5.02 22.16
N ASP A 186 -6.92 -4.94 22.49
CA ASP A 186 -7.45 -4.89 23.85
C ASP A 186 -6.82 -3.78 24.69
N ARG A 187 -6.64 -2.61 24.07
CA ARG A 187 -6.07 -1.39 24.67
C ARG A 187 -4.58 -1.52 25.02
N ALA A 188 -3.91 -2.59 24.61
CA ALA A 188 -2.47 -2.75 24.73
C ALA A 188 -1.81 -2.26 23.42
N PRO A 189 -1.18 -1.08 23.45
CA PRO A 189 -0.62 -0.42 22.27
C PRO A 189 0.70 -1.04 21.81
N ALA A 190 1.16 -0.60 20.63
CA ALA A 190 2.51 -0.81 20.12
C ALA A 190 2.99 -2.28 20.13
N LYS A 191 2.09 -3.20 19.75
CA LYS A 191 2.41 -4.61 19.57
C LYS A 191 2.97 -4.85 18.18
N GLU A 192 3.73 -5.94 18.02
CA GLU A 192 4.31 -6.36 16.75
C GLU A 192 3.93 -7.81 16.45
N ALA A 193 3.66 -8.13 15.18
CA ALA A 193 3.48 -9.48 14.68
C ALA A 193 4.21 -9.67 13.35
N ASP A 194 4.56 -10.91 13.03
CA ASP A 194 5.06 -11.26 11.70
C ASP A 194 3.87 -11.40 10.74
N ILE A 195 3.98 -10.84 9.54
CA ILE A 195 2.99 -11.04 8.47
C ILE A 195 3.65 -11.74 7.29
N SER A 196 2.98 -12.77 6.77
CA SER A 196 3.40 -13.51 5.59
C SER A 196 2.23 -13.58 4.62
N LEU A 197 2.41 -13.04 3.41
CA LEU A 197 1.39 -12.99 2.37
C LEU A 197 1.88 -13.69 1.11
N ARG A 198 0.95 -14.26 0.35
CA ARG A 198 1.21 -14.88 -0.94
C ARG A 198 0.22 -14.40 -1.98
N TYR A 199 0.77 -13.86 -3.06
CA TYR A 199 0.04 -13.56 -4.28
C TYR A 199 0.18 -14.70 -5.27
N GLU A 200 -0.93 -15.19 -5.82
CA GLU A 200 -0.94 -16.22 -6.86
C GLU A 200 -2.21 -16.06 -7.71
N GLU A 201 -2.07 -15.92 -9.03
CA GLU A 201 -3.21 -15.86 -9.97
C GLU A 201 -4.32 -14.85 -9.57
N ARG A 202 -3.94 -13.62 -9.20
CA ARG A 202 -4.85 -12.57 -8.70
C ARG A 202 -5.59 -12.95 -7.41
N GLN A 203 -5.08 -13.90 -6.64
CA GLN A 203 -5.56 -14.24 -5.31
C GLN A 203 -4.54 -13.82 -4.25
N ILE A 204 -5.04 -13.49 -3.06
CA ILE A 204 -4.22 -13.25 -1.88
C ILE A 204 -4.53 -14.27 -0.79
N SER A 205 -3.48 -14.79 -0.16
CA SER A 205 -3.54 -15.64 1.01
C SER A 205 -2.42 -15.26 1.98
N GLY A 206 -2.46 -15.75 3.22
CA GLY A 206 -1.42 -15.44 4.19
C GLY A 206 -1.85 -15.51 5.64
N THR A 207 -0.91 -15.18 6.52
CA THR A 207 -1.03 -15.26 7.98
C THR A 207 -0.44 -14.04 8.67
N ILE A 208 -0.93 -13.80 9.88
CA ILE A 208 -0.40 -12.86 10.87
C ILE A 208 -0.13 -13.67 12.12
N ILE A 209 1.11 -13.70 12.59
CA ILE A 209 1.55 -14.52 13.72
C ILE A 209 2.26 -13.64 14.73
N ASP A 210 1.64 -13.46 15.89
CA ASP A 210 2.32 -12.95 17.08
C ASP A 210 2.82 -14.14 17.92
N LYS A 211 4.15 -14.31 17.97
CA LYS A 211 4.81 -15.42 18.68
C LYS A 211 4.65 -15.33 20.20
N ASP A 212 4.53 -14.13 20.73
CA ASP A 212 4.35 -13.89 22.18
C ASP A 212 2.86 -13.92 22.57
N ARG A 213 1.97 -13.74 21.60
CA ARG A 213 0.51 -13.78 21.76
C ARG A 213 -0.15 -14.68 20.73
N PRO A 214 -0.06 -16.02 20.87
CA PRO A 214 -0.66 -16.95 19.91
C PRO A 214 -2.17 -16.78 19.75
N PHE A 215 -2.87 -16.23 20.76
CA PHE A 215 -4.29 -15.89 20.66
C PHE A 215 -4.61 -14.79 19.63
N PHE A 216 -3.63 -13.97 19.26
CA PHE A 216 -3.68 -13.01 18.15
C PHE A 216 -2.94 -13.56 16.93
N SER A 217 -3.28 -14.78 16.51
CA SER A 217 -2.81 -15.34 15.23
C SER A 217 -3.99 -15.51 14.28
N LEU A 218 -3.87 -14.88 13.11
CA LEU A 218 -4.94 -14.76 12.13
C LEU A 218 -4.47 -15.28 10.77
N GLU A 219 -5.41 -15.78 9.98
CA GLU A 219 -5.16 -16.15 8.59
C GLU A 219 -6.24 -15.58 7.67
N ILE A 220 -5.88 -15.38 6.40
CA ILE A 220 -6.84 -15.03 5.36
C ILE A 220 -7.79 -16.22 5.15
N ASP A 221 -9.10 -15.97 5.16
CA ASP A 221 -10.13 -16.99 4.99
C ASP A 221 -10.18 -17.53 3.55
N THR A 222 -9.33 -18.52 3.25
CA THR A 222 -9.21 -19.13 1.92
C THR A 222 -10.42 -19.99 1.49
N ARG A 223 -11.44 -20.15 2.34
CA ARG A 223 -12.70 -20.80 1.94
C ARG A 223 -13.50 -19.91 0.97
N LYS A 224 -13.13 -18.64 0.88
CA LYS A 224 -13.63 -17.67 -0.10
C LYS A 224 -12.44 -17.15 -0.91
N SER A 225 -12.68 -16.91 -2.18
CA SER A 225 -11.72 -16.21 -3.04
C SER A 225 -11.62 -14.75 -2.59
N HIS A 226 -10.39 -14.24 -2.56
CA HIS A 226 -10.09 -12.83 -2.30
C HIS A 226 -9.27 -12.31 -3.47
N GLU A 227 -9.95 -11.66 -4.40
CA GLU A 227 -9.33 -11.17 -5.63
C GLU A 227 -8.45 -9.94 -5.35
N VAL A 228 -7.39 -9.84 -6.13
CA VAL A 228 -6.56 -8.64 -6.26
C VAL A 228 -7.01 -7.88 -7.50
N ASP A 229 -7.33 -6.61 -7.30
CA ASP A 229 -7.78 -5.68 -8.32
C ASP A 229 -6.69 -5.43 -9.37
N GLU A 230 -7.07 -4.90 -10.52
CA GLU A 230 -6.14 -4.65 -11.63
C GLU A 230 -5.04 -3.64 -11.29
N ASP A 231 -5.32 -2.73 -10.36
CA ASP A 231 -4.36 -1.75 -9.85
C ASP A 231 -3.49 -2.30 -8.71
N GLY A 232 -3.72 -3.55 -8.28
CA GLY A 232 -2.99 -4.19 -7.20
C GLY A 232 -3.58 -4.00 -5.79
N SER A 233 -4.76 -3.39 -5.59
CA SER A 233 -5.43 -3.45 -4.27
C SER A 233 -6.02 -4.82 -3.98
N PHE A 234 -6.15 -5.09 -2.69
CA PHE A 234 -6.91 -6.23 -2.21
C PHE A 234 -7.61 -5.91 -0.89
N MET A 235 -8.68 -6.66 -0.62
CA MET A 235 -9.31 -6.75 0.69
C MET A 235 -9.65 -8.21 0.94
N ALA A 236 -9.30 -8.71 2.13
CA ALA A 236 -9.58 -10.09 2.51
C ALA A 236 -10.11 -10.20 3.94
N ALA A 237 -10.90 -11.25 4.18
CA ALA A 237 -11.43 -11.58 5.49
C ALA A 237 -10.39 -12.35 6.32
N LEU A 238 -10.28 -12.02 7.62
CA LEU A 238 -9.38 -12.68 8.57
C LEU A 238 -10.18 -13.59 9.53
N VAL A 239 -9.67 -14.79 9.76
CA VAL A 239 -10.19 -15.79 10.71
C VAL A 239 -9.10 -16.23 11.70
N GLY A 240 -9.49 -16.82 12.83
CA GLY A 240 -8.54 -17.24 13.87
C GLY A 240 -7.81 -18.52 13.49
N MET A 241 -6.50 -18.59 13.74
CA MET A 241 -5.70 -19.78 13.43
C MET A 241 -5.78 -20.89 14.49
N ASN A 242 -6.17 -20.54 15.72
CA ASN A 242 -6.10 -21.46 16.87
C ASN A 242 -7.15 -22.57 16.83
N ASP A 243 -8.26 -22.35 16.13
CA ASP A 243 -9.31 -23.34 15.92
C ASP A 243 -9.66 -23.36 14.44
N ARG A 244 -9.28 -24.44 13.74
CA ARG A 244 -9.59 -24.62 12.30
C ARG A 244 -11.08 -24.75 12.02
N THR A 245 -11.88 -25.02 13.04
CA THR A 245 -13.33 -25.03 12.93
C THR A 245 -13.95 -23.65 13.13
N ASP A 246 -13.15 -22.66 13.55
CA ASP A 246 -13.59 -21.29 13.65
C ASP A 246 -13.90 -20.72 12.26
N GLN A 247 -15.19 -20.48 12.04
CA GLN A 247 -15.70 -19.86 10.82
C GLN A 247 -16.00 -18.37 11.03
N THR A 248 -15.73 -17.86 12.23
CA THR A 248 -16.03 -16.50 12.62
C THR A 248 -14.98 -15.58 12.02
N MET A 249 -15.44 -14.66 11.20
CA MET A 249 -14.59 -13.59 10.70
C MET A 249 -14.29 -12.60 11.84
N HIS A 250 -13.01 -12.45 12.18
CA HIS A 250 -12.53 -11.59 13.26
C HIS A 250 -12.20 -10.18 12.78
N GLY A 251 -11.88 -10.03 11.50
CA GLY A 251 -11.52 -8.73 10.92
C GLY A 251 -11.27 -8.78 9.43
N TYR A 252 -10.64 -7.71 8.95
CA TYR A 252 -10.28 -7.53 7.55
C TYR A 252 -8.82 -7.09 7.44
N ILE A 253 -8.18 -7.51 6.36
CA ILE A 253 -6.93 -6.95 5.85
C ILE A 253 -7.24 -6.21 4.56
N GLU A 254 -6.76 -4.97 4.46
CA GLU A 254 -6.92 -4.10 3.29
C GLU A 254 -5.53 -3.58 2.92
N GLY A 255 -5.13 -3.72 1.66
CA GLY A 255 -3.78 -3.33 1.25
C GLY A 255 -3.61 -3.23 -0.26
N GLY A 256 -2.37 -3.04 -0.67
CA GLY A 256 -1.98 -3.04 -2.07
C GLY A 256 -0.54 -3.50 -2.27
N PHE A 257 -0.23 -3.82 -3.52
CA PHE A 257 1.12 -4.10 -3.99
C PHE A 257 1.71 -2.86 -4.66
N TYR A 258 3.01 -2.63 -4.48
CA TYR A 258 3.71 -1.42 -4.89
C TYR A 258 5.12 -1.73 -5.41
N GLY A 259 5.68 -0.79 -6.15
CA GLY A 259 6.97 -0.91 -6.83
C GLY A 259 6.81 -1.45 -8.25
N LYS A 260 7.87 -1.31 -9.05
CA LYS A 260 7.86 -1.60 -10.50
C LYS A 260 7.38 -3.01 -10.84
N ASP A 261 7.72 -3.98 -9.99
CA ASP A 261 7.37 -5.40 -10.14
C ASP A 261 6.37 -5.88 -9.07
N GLY A 262 5.79 -4.97 -8.28
CA GLY A 262 4.99 -5.31 -7.10
C GLY A 262 5.83 -5.92 -5.98
N GLU A 263 7.08 -5.49 -5.79
CA GLU A 263 7.98 -6.03 -4.77
C GLU A 263 7.63 -5.67 -3.32
N ILE A 264 6.76 -4.68 -3.10
CA ILE A 264 6.32 -4.25 -1.77
C ILE A 264 4.83 -4.55 -1.60
N VAL A 265 4.45 -4.96 -0.38
CA VAL A 265 3.05 -5.04 0.04
C VAL A 265 2.85 -4.21 1.31
N ALA A 266 1.79 -3.41 1.34
CA ALA A 266 1.52 -2.55 2.50
C ALA A 266 0.02 -2.31 2.67
N GLY A 267 -0.40 -2.08 3.92
CA GLY A 267 -1.81 -1.85 4.20
C GLY A 267 -2.14 -1.80 5.69
N SER A 268 -3.41 -2.07 6.00
CA SER A 268 -3.96 -2.05 7.34
C SER A 268 -4.80 -3.28 7.65
N VAL A 269 -4.94 -3.57 8.94
CA VAL A 269 -5.82 -4.61 9.46
C VAL A 269 -6.72 -4.01 10.53
N ARG A 270 -7.93 -4.53 10.67
CA ARG A 270 -8.89 -4.05 11.68
C ARG A 270 -9.89 -5.11 12.08
N SER A 271 -10.33 -5.03 13.34
CA SER A 271 -11.43 -5.87 13.80
C SER A 271 -12.73 -5.56 13.05
N LYS A 272 -13.60 -6.57 12.93
CA LYS A 272 -14.85 -6.45 12.18
C LYS A 272 -15.84 -5.45 12.80
N ALA A 273 -16.05 -5.53 14.11
CA ALA A 273 -17.30 -5.09 14.72
C ALA A 273 -17.16 -4.13 15.91
N ASP A 274 -16.01 -4.09 16.55
CA ASP A 274 -15.85 -3.45 17.88
C ASP A 274 -14.60 -2.56 17.99
N ASN A 275 -13.80 -2.47 16.92
CA ASN A 275 -12.48 -1.84 16.89
C ASN A 275 -11.62 -2.21 18.12
N SER A 276 -11.77 -3.46 18.60
CA SER A 276 -10.97 -4.03 19.69
C SER A 276 -9.49 -4.16 19.34
N TRP A 277 -9.20 -4.21 18.04
CA TRP A 277 -7.85 -4.26 17.52
C TRP A 277 -7.76 -3.66 16.11
N GLY A 278 -6.56 -3.25 15.75
CA GLY A 278 -6.24 -2.71 14.43
C GLY A 278 -4.75 -2.34 14.33
N GLY A 279 -4.25 -2.26 13.11
CA GLY A 279 -2.83 -2.02 12.87
C GLY A 279 -2.50 -1.78 11.41
N VAL A 280 -1.21 -1.54 11.16
CA VAL A 280 -0.65 -1.26 9.83
C VAL A 280 0.55 -2.16 9.58
N PHE A 281 0.71 -2.58 8.34
CA PHE A 281 1.76 -3.51 7.95
C PHE A 281 2.50 -3.04 6.69
N GLY A 282 3.73 -3.52 6.58
CA GLY A 282 4.55 -3.43 5.38
C GLY A 282 5.40 -4.68 5.27
N GLY A 283 5.64 -5.14 4.04
CA GLY A 283 6.41 -6.34 3.75
C GLY A 283 7.04 -6.30 2.36
N GLU A 284 8.03 -7.16 2.18
CA GLU A 284 8.88 -7.23 1.00
C GLU A 284 8.76 -8.61 0.35
N LYS A 285 8.77 -8.62 -0.98
CA LYS A 285 8.81 -9.84 -1.77
C LYS A 285 10.06 -10.65 -1.45
N GLN A 286 9.88 -11.95 -1.28
CA GLN A 286 10.98 -12.89 -1.03
C GLN A 286 11.59 -13.38 -2.35
N GLU A 287 12.90 -13.64 -2.32
CA GLU A 287 13.64 -14.24 -3.44
C GLU A 287 13.39 -15.74 -3.61
#